data_AF-A0A1S2QS59-F1
#
_entry.id   AF-A0A1S2QS59-F1
#
_cell.length_a   1.000
_cell.length_b   1.000
_cell.length_c   1.000
_cell.angle_alpha   90.00
_cell.angle_beta   90.00
_cell.angle_gamma   90.00
#
_symmetry.space_group_name_H-M   'P 1'
#
loop_
_entity.id
_entity.type
_entity.pdbx_description
1 polymer ?
#
loop_
_entity_poly.entity_id
_entity_poly.type
_entity_poly.pdbx_seq_one_letter_code
_entity_poly.pdbx_strand_id
1 'polypeptide(L)'
;MEAIQKTSWAISVFFAISLCMGQLFVSKTIYYEFPITSLLLVLFWLATNPVYKKRTVYYLVPFSIIGLCFTLNDYPSGWGSYLITCLYTIGILVFLHKIKWNQLVILPLFIAFIATVEFSFLDNFVTNEKLLLTGGIGISLVLAGQLVYKQFIEFGNKPQDIRFDSYTVISFLFFMFMYYFEDQMIWTEALPGLLISVSLWMQRKRVPEKYSVFVVLLGSIYLLEPYYSVITDLNIPALWNREMIVLPLVAVLILIRIKLKGLYSRFTKPFEWAVLGAVAILLIQDGLASSTIYDAIILGTLSLISLLAGMFLQIKSYFFIGSGVLLLNVFLQTRPYWGNIPWWGYLLIAGLILITVASTNEWNKQKIQKGETTFLMALKDKVTKKLKKWD
;
A
#
# COMPACT_ATOMS: atom_id res chain seq x y z
N MET A 1 -15.50 -42.85 -29.00
CA MET A 1 -14.28 -43.64 -29.29
C MET A 1 -13.29 -42.94 -30.21
N GLU A 2 -13.71 -42.29 -31.31
CA GLU A 2 -12.77 -41.51 -32.16
C GLU A 2 -12.06 -40.35 -31.44
N ALA A 3 -12.68 -39.73 -30.43
CA ALA A 3 -12.06 -38.67 -29.65
C ALA A 3 -10.89 -39.18 -28.77
N ILE A 4 -10.95 -40.44 -28.30
CA ILE A 4 -9.96 -41.05 -27.41
C ILE A 4 -8.75 -41.55 -28.22
N GLN A 5 -8.99 -42.07 -29.43
CA GLN A 5 -7.92 -42.57 -30.30
C GLN A 5 -7.09 -41.42 -30.92
N LYS A 6 -7.71 -40.24 -31.13
CA LYS A 6 -7.04 -39.05 -31.67
C LYS A 6 -6.38 -38.16 -30.60
N THR A 7 -6.57 -38.42 -29.31
CA THR A 7 -5.83 -37.77 -28.20
C THR A 7 -4.54 -38.48 -27.84
N SER A 8 -4.32 -39.70 -28.35
CA SER A 8 -3.15 -40.54 -28.06
C SER A 8 -1.82 -39.90 -28.54
N TRP A 9 -1.81 -39.27 -29.72
CA TRP A 9 -0.56 -38.88 -30.38
C TRP A 9 0.30 -37.87 -29.60
N ALA A 10 -0.29 -36.90 -28.91
CA ALA A 10 0.48 -35.88 -28.20
C ALA A 10 1.16 -36.44 -26.95
N ILE A 11 0.48 -37.36 -26.26
CA ILE A 11 1.02 -38.14 -25.16
C ILE A 11 2.10 -39.09 -25.67
N SER A 12 1.88 -39.73 -26.83
CA SER A 12 2.90 -40.55 -27.49
C SER A 12 4.14 -39.75 -27.89
N VAL A 13 3.97 -38.51 -28.37
CA VAL A 13 5.09 -37.61 -28.71
C VAL A 13 5.89 -37.25 -27.45
N PHE A 14 5.22 -36.91 -26.34
CA PHE A 14 5.91 -36.67 -25.08
C PHE A 14 6.71 -37.89 -24.60
N PHE A 15 6.09 -39.08 -24.57
CA PHE A 15 6.78 -40.29 -24.16
C PHE A 15 7.92 -40.66 -25.11
N ALA A 16 7.77 -40.43 -26.42
CA ALA A 16 8.84 -40.65 -27.39
C ALA A 16 10.02 -39.70 -27.16
N ILE A 17 9.76 -38.41 -26.87
CA ILE A 17 10.80 -37.42 -26.56
C ILE A 17 11.47 -37.76 -25.23
N SER A 18 10.70 -38.08 -24.19
CA SER A 18 11.20 -38.47 -22.88
C SER A 18 12.09 -39.72 -22.97
N LEU A 19 11.65 -40.74 -23.73
CA LEU A 19 12.43 -41.97 -23.94
C LEU A 19 13.68 -41.73 -24.80
N CYS A 20 13.61 -40.85 -25.81
CA CYS A 20 14.76 -40.42 -26.60
C CYS A 20 15.78 -39.66 -25.75
N MET A 21 15.32 -38.71 -24.92
CA MET A 21 16.18 -37.94 -24.02
C MET A 21 16.79 -38.81 -22.93
N GLY A 22 16.03 -39.73 -22.35
CA GLY A 22 16.54 -40.70 -21.38
C GLY A 22 17.61 -41.64 -21.95
N GLN A 23 17.58 -41.91 -23.26
CA GLN A 23 18.63 -42.68 -23.94
C GLN A 23 19.85 -41.85 -24.35
N LEU A 24 19.66 -40.59 -24.74
CA LEU A 24 20.74 -39.70 -25.19
C LEU A 24 21.50 -39.04 -24.03
N PHE A 25 20.82 -38.78 -22.92
CA PHE A 25 21.36 -38.03 -21.80
C PHE A 25 21.12 -38.80 -20.50
N VAL A 26 22.13 -39.54 -20.08
CA VAL A 26 22.11 -40.29 -18.81
C VAL A 26 22.03 -39.28 -17.64
N SER A 27 20.92 -39.35 -16.90
CA SER A 27 20.66 -38.84 -15.54
C SER A 27 20.53 -37.32 -15.25
N LYS A 28 20.69 -36.39 -16.20
CA LYS A 28 20.64 -34.93 -15.89
C LYS A 28 19.67 -34.04 -16.70
N THR A 29 18.75 -34.58 -17.49
CA THR A 29 18.02 -33.79 -18.50
C THR A 29 16.49 -33.83 -18.43
N ILE A 30 15.91 -34.39 -17.36
CA ILE A 30 14.46 -34.54 -17.22
C ILE A 30 13.73 -33.19 -17.35
N TYR A 31 14.37 -32.09 -16.94
CA TYR A 31 13.80 -30.74 -16.98
C TYR A 31 13.73 -30.11 -18.37
N TYR A 32 14.48 -30.62 -19.36
CA TYR A 32 14.46 -30.12 -20.74
C TYR A 32 13.39 -30.78 -21.61
N GLU A 33 12.85 -31.92 -21.19
CA GLU A 33 11.86 -32.70 -21.93
C GLU A 33 10.57 -31.91 -22.16
N PHE A 34 10.10 -31.21 -21.12
CA PHE A 34 8.86 -30.42 -21.18
C PHE A 34 8.98 -29.18 -22.09
N PRO A 35 10.00 -28.31 -21.97
CA PRO A 35 10.20 -27.20 -22.89
C PRO A 35 10.31 -27.65 -24.36
N ILE A 36 11.08 -28.71 -24.64
CA ILE A 36 11.31 -29.20 -26.00
C ILE A 36 10.03 -29.79 -26.58
N THR A 37 9.29 -30.57 -25.80
CA THR A 37 7.99 -31.12 -26.23
C THR A 37 6.99 -30.00 -26.51
N SER A 38 6.91 -28.99 -25.64
CA SER A 38 6.06 -27.82 -25.84
C SER A 38 6.44 -27.05 -27.11
N LEU A 39 7.74 -26.89 -27.40
CA LEU A 39 8.21 -26.26 -28.63
C LEU A 39 7.76 -27.02 -29.88
N LEU A 40 7.90 -28.35 -29.89
CA LEU A 40 7.46 -29.19 -31.01
C LEU A 40 5.94 -29.12 -31.20
N LEU A 41 5.18 -29.10 -30.11
CA LEU A 41 3.72 -28.92 -30.16
C LEU A 41 3.33 -27.53 -30.70
N VAL A 42 4.09 -26.47 -30.37
CA VAL A 42 3.90 -25.13 -30.96
C VAL A 42 4.19 -25.14 -32.46
N LEU A 43 5.27 -25.79 -32.91
CA LEU A 43 5.60 -25.92 -34.33
C LEU A 43 4.52 -26.69 -35.09
N PHE A 44 4.01 -27.78 -34.51
CA PHE A 44 2.87 -28.51 -35.06
C PHE A 44 1.60 -27.64 -35.10
N TRP A 45 1.34 -26.85 -34.06
CA TRP A 45 0.22 -25.91 -34.04
C TRP A 45 0.33 -24.85 -35.15
N LEU A 46 1.54 -24.39 -35.50
CA LEU A 46 1.73 -23.45 -36.61
C LEU A 46 1.43 -24.10 -37.98
N ALA A 47 1.82 -25.36 -38.16
CA ALA A 47 1.74 -26.08 -39.44
C ALA A 47 0.37 -26.72 -39.76
N THR A 48 -0.57 -26.75 -38.81
CA THR A 48 -1.79 -27.56 -38.93
C THR A 48 -3.04 -26.79 -39.36
N ASN A 49 -4.05 -27.53 -39.81
CA ASN A 49 -5.37 -26.99 -40.19
C ASN A 49 -6.14 -26.42 -38.98
N PRO A 50 -7.09 -25.48 -39.17
CA PRO A 50 -7.76 -24.75 -38.09
C PRO A 50 -8.47 -25.65 -37.06
N VAL A 51 -9.00 -26.79 -37.48
CA VAL A 51 -9.64 -27.78 -36.58
C VAL A 51 -8.61 -28.36 -35.60
N TYR A 52 -7.42 -28.72 -36.09
CA TYR A 52 -6.34 -29.25 -35.26
C TYR A 52 -5.70 -28.17 -34.41
N LYS A 53 -5.56 -26.93 -34.91
CA LYS A 53 -5.08 -25.79 -34.12
C LYS A 53 -5.84 -25.65 -32.81
N LYS A 54 -7.17 -25.63 -32.86
CA LYS A 54 -8.00 -25.48 -31.64
C LYS A 54 -7.78 -26.62 -30.65
N ARG A 55 -7.64 -27.86 -31.13
CA ARG A 55 -7.40 -29.04 -30.29
C ARG A 55 -6.03 -29.02 -29.64
N THR A 56 -4.99 -28.67 -30.41
CA THR A 56 -3.61 -28.61 -29.89
C THR A 56 -3.48 -27.56 -28.79
N VAL A 57 -4.21 -26.44 -28.84
CA VAL A 57 -4.22 -25.44 -27.74
C VAL A 57 -4.64 -26.07 -26.39
N TYR A 58 -5.73 -26.85 -26.37
CA TYR A 58 -6.23 -27.47 -25.15
C TYR A 58 -5.28 -28.50 -24.54
N TYR A 59 -4.36 -29.04 -25.33
CA TYR A 59 -3.33 -29.96 -24.85
C TYR A 59 -2.06 -29.21 -24.45
N LEU A 60 -1.57 -28.35 -25.33
CA LEU A 60 -0.33 -27.60 -25.16
C LEU A 60 -0.37 -26.75 -23.89
N VAL A 61 -1.44 -26.00 -23.62
CA VAL A 61 -1.45 -25.07 -22.48
C VAL A 61 -1.35 -25.82 -21.12
N PRO A 62 -2.22 -26.80 -20.79
CA PRO A 62 -2.07 -27.55 -19.54
C PRO A 62 -0.76 -28.32 -19.47
N PHE A 63 -0.32 -28.94 -20.58
CA PHE A 63 0.94 -29.65 -20.64
C PHE A 63 2.12 -28.73 -20.32
N SER A 64 2.14 -27.52 -20.89
CA SER A 64 3.22 -26.57 -20.67
C SER A 64 3.23 -26.01 -19.26
N ILE A 65 2.06 -25.75 -18.67
CA ILE A 65 1.95 -25.29 -17.27
C ILE A 65 2.42 -26.39 -16.30
N ILE A 66 2.00 -27.65 -16.51
CA ILE A 66 2.48 -28.79 -15.71
C ILE A 66 4.00 -28.93 -15.88
N GLY A 67 4.49 -28.83 -17.12
CA GLY A 67 5.92 -28.88 -17.40
C GLY A 67 6.72 -27.79 -16.70
N LEU A 68 6.18 -26.57 -16.60
CA LEU A 68 6.76 -25.49 -15.81
C LEU A 68 6.89 -25.88 -14.33
N CYS A 69 5.87 -26.52 -13.73
CA CYS A 69 5.98 -27.02 -12.36
C CYS A 69 7.10 -28.06 -12.22
N PHE A 70 7.28 -28.94 -13.21
CA PHE A 70 8.37 -29.92 -13.19
C PHE A 70 9.76 -29.29 -13.27
N THR A 71 9.91 -28.13 -13.92
CA THR A 71 11.19 -27.40 -13.92
C THR A 71 11.61 -26.91 -12.54
N LEU A 72 10.68 -26.80 -11.58
CA LEU A 72 10.99 -26.48 -10.17
C LEU A 72 11.65 -27.64 -9.42
N ASN A 73 11.55 -28.88 -9.91
CA ASN A 73 12.17 -30.02 -9.23
C ASN A 73 13.67 -30.12 -9.50
N ASP A 74 14.26 -29.24 -10.31
CA ASP A 74 15.70 -29.23 -10.58
C ASP A 74 16.46 -28.63 -9.40
N TYR A 75 16.81 -29.50 -8.45
CA TYR A 75 17.56 -29.12 -7.26
C TYR A 75 18.98 -29.69 -7.29
N PRO A 76 20.02 -28.87 -7.03
CA PRO A 76 20.01 -27.41 -6.89
C PRO A 76 19.93 -26.70 -8.26
N SER A 77 19.11 -25.66 -8.35
CA SER A 77 18.89 -24.93 -9.60
C SER A 77 20.11 -24.06 -9.96
N GLY A 78 20.84 -24.48 -10.99
CA GLY A 78 21.89 -23.65 -11.56
C GLY A 78 21.33 -22.56 -12.47
N TRP A 79 22.16 -21.59 -12.84
CA TRP A 79 21.82 -20.56 -13.83
C TRP A 79 21.21 -21.10 -15.12
N GLY A 80 21.70 -22.25 -15.61
CA GLY A 80 21.19 -22.87 -16.83
C GLY A 80 19.72 -23.26 -16.73
N SER A 81 19.32 -23.93 -15.64
CA SER A 81 17.93 -24.34 -15.47
C SER A 81 17.01 -23.16 -15.15
N TYR A 82 17.48 -22.20 -14.35
CA TYR A 82 16.73 -20.96 -14.10
C TYR A 82 16.43 -20.19 -15.40
N LEU A 83 17.44 -19.95 -16.25
CA LEU A 83 17.26 -19.26 -17.52
C LEU A 83 16.31 -20.01 -18.46
N ILE A 84 16.36 -21.34 -18.47
CA ILE A 84 15.46 -22.16 -19.28
C ILE A 84 14.03 -22.07 -18.76
N THR A 85 13.81 -22.06 -17.45
CA THR A 85 12.50 -21.82 -16.84
C THR A 85 11.96 -20.43 -17.19
N CYS A 86 12.81 -19.39 -17.17
CA CYS A 86 12.43 -18.04 -17.60
C CYS A 86 12.05 -17.99 -19.09
N LEU A 87 12.88 -18.54 -19.98
CA LEU A 87 12.60 -18.60 -21.41
C LEU A 87 11.32 -19.38 -21.71
N TYR A 88 11.12 -20.49 -21.00
CA TYR A 88 9.93 -21.31 -21.15
C TYR A 88 8.67 -20.57 -20.68
N THR A 89 8.75 -19.86 -19.56
CA THR A 89 7.69 -18.97 -19.07
C THR A 89 7.35 -17.91 -20.12
N ILE A 90 8.36 -17.20 -20.66
CA ILE A 90 8.16 -16.18 -21.70
C ILE A 90 7.46 -16.79 -22.93
N GLY A 91 7.90 -17.97 -23.38
CA GLY A 91 7.29 -18.69 -24.50
C GLY A 91 5.81 -19.00 -24.26
N ILE A 92 5.47 -19.48 -23.07
CA ILE A 92 4.08 -19.76 -22.67
C ILE A 92 3.26 -18.47 -22.61
N LEU A 93 3.81 -17.38 -22.06
CA LEU A 93 3.13 -16.08 -21.99
C LEU A 93 2.81 -15.53 -23.39
N VAL A 94 3.78 -15.54 -24.29
CA VAL A 94 3.59 -15.12 -25.69
C VAL A 94 2.52 -15.98 -26.37
N PHE A 95 2.54 -17.29 -26.13
CA PHE A 95 1.53 -18.20 -26.67
C PHE A 95 0.12 -17.90 -26.12
N LEU A 96 0.00 -17.70 -24.80
CA LEU A 96 -1.28 -17.39 -24.13
C LEU A 96 -1.89 -16.08 -24.65
N HIS A 97 -1.08 -15.04 -24.86
CA HIS A 97 -1.53 -13.78 -25.46
C HIS A 97 -2.00 -13.96 -26.90
N LYS A 98 -1.28 -14.79 -27.69
CA LYS A 98 -1.65 -15.08 -29.08
C LYS A 98 -3.02 -15.77 -29.19
N ILE A 99 -3.37 -16.64 -28.23
CA ILE A 99 -4.66 -17.32 -28.17
C ILE A 99 -5.73 -16.58 -27.35
N LYS A 100 -5.39 -15.42 -26.77
CA LYS A 100 -6.25 -14.57 -25.92
C LYS A 100 -6.72 -15.24 -24.62
N TRP A 101 -5.97 -16.20 -24.08
CA TRP A 101 -6.28 -16.87 -22.82
C TRP A 101 -5.65 -16.14 -21.63
N ASN A 102 -5.98 -14.86 -21.50
CA ASN A 102 -5.30 -13.91 -20.61
C ASN A 102 -5.45 -14.27 -19.12
N GLN A 103 -6.49 -15.02 -18.74
CA GLN A 103 -6.74 -15.43 -17.35
C GLN A 103 -5.69 -16.42 -16.84
N LEU A 104 -5.15 -17.25 -17.73
CA LEU A 104 -4.16 -18.26 -17.36
C LEU A 104 -2.75 -17.69 -17.27
N VAL A 105 -2.53 -16.43 -17.65
CA VAL A 105 -1.22 -15.75 -17.60
C VAL A 105 -0.66 -15.67 -16.18
N ILE A 106 -1.52 -15.62 -15.16
CA ILE A 106 -1.09 -15.57 -13.76
C ILE A 106 -0.35 -16.85 -13.33
N LEU A 107 -0.72 -18.02 -13.86
CA LEU A 107 -0.13 -19.30 -13.46
C LEU A 107 1.36 -19.41 -13.83
N PRO A 108 1.79 -19.23 -15.10
CA PRO A 108 3.20 -19.29 -15.44
C PRO A 108 4.00 -18.18 -14.75
N LEU A 109 3.44 -16.97 -14.58
CA LEU A 109 4.12 -15.90 -13.83
C LEU A 109 4.33 -16.26 -12.36
N PHE A 110 3.33 -16.87 -11.71
CA PHE A 110 3.46 -17.31 -10.33
C PHE A 110 4.46 -18.46 -10.17
N ILE A 111 4.50 -19.40 -11.12
CA ILE A 111 5.53 -20.45 -11.15
C ILE A 111 6.93 -19.84 -11.35
N ALA A 112 7.08 -18.87 -12.23
CA ALA A 112 8.34 -18.15 -12.42
C ALA A 112 8.76 -17.35 -11.17
N PHE A 113 7.81 -16.82 -10.41
CA PHE A 113 8.07 -16.24 -9.09
C PHE A 113 8.64 -17.28 -8.13
N ILE A 114 8.01 -18.45 -7.99
CA ILE A 114 8.52 -19.55 -7.15
C ILE A 114 9.92 -19.97 -7.59
N ALA A 115 10.15 -20.14 -8.90
CA ALA A 115 11.46 -20.48 -9.44
C ALA A 115 12.53 -19.44 -9.05
N THR A 116 12.18 -18.15 -9.06
CA THR A 116 13.10 -17.08 -8.68
C THR A 116 13.36 -17.05 -7.17
N VAL A 117 12.34 -17.33 -6.35
CA VAL A 117 12.49 -17.46 -4.90
C VAL A 117 13.47 -18.59 -4.57
N GLU A 118 13.26 -19.77 -5.15
CA GLU A 118 14.13 -20.93 -4.97
C GLU A 118 15.56 -20.63 -5.44
N PHE A 119 15.72 -20.10 -6.64
CA PHE A 119 17.02 -19.71 -7.19
C PHE A 119 17.75 -18.69 -6.28
N SER A 120 17.02 -17.70 -5.72
CA SER A 120 17.59 -16.65 -4.86
C SER A 120 18.05 -17.17 -3.48
N PHE A 121 17.47 -18.27 -2.97
CA PHE A 121 17.88 -18.85 -1.69
C PHE A 121 19.00 -19.88 -1.84
N LEU A 122 19.06 -20.58 -2.98
CA LEU A 122 20.01 -21.66 -3.18
C LEU A 122 21.35 -21.21 -3.75
N ASP A 123 21.35 -20.13 -4.55
CA ASP A 123 22.60 -19.59 -5.07
C ASP A 123 23.28 -18.66 -4.06
N ASN A 124 24.60 -18.60 -4.11
CA ASN A 124 25.45 -17.81 -3.19
C ASN A 124 25.46 -16.31 -3.54
N PHE A 125 24.34 -15.76 -3.99
CA PHE A 125 24.24 -14.33 -4.30
C PHE A 125 24.45 -13.48 -3.06
N VAL A 126 25.12 -12.35 -3.26
CA VAL A 126 25.14 -11.27 -2.27
C VAL A 126 23.76 -10.61 -2.26
N THR A 127 23.33 -10.06 -1.10
CA THR A 127 22.02 -9.42 -0.94
C THR A 127 21.69 -8.41 -2.04
N ASN A 128 22.65 -7.57 -2.44
CA ASN A 128 22.48 -6.59 -3.52
C ASN A 128 22.11 -7.23 -4.87
N GLU A 129 22.66 -8.40 -5.18
CA GLU A 129 22.37 -9.12 -6.42
C GLU A 129 20.95 -9.71 -6.37
N LYS A 130 20.53 -10.23 -5.21
CA LYS A 130 19.16 -10.71 -4.99
C LYS A 130 18.13 -9.59 -5.13
N LEU A 131 18.42 -8.42 -4.55
CA LEU A 131 17.57 -7.22 -4.67
C LEU A 131 17.50 -6.72 -6.11
N LEU A 132 18.62 -6.72 -6.83
CA LEU A 132 18.66 -6.30 -8.24
C LEU A 132 17.89 -7.27 -9.14
N LEU A 133 18.04 -8.59 -8.92
CA LEU A 133 17.31 -9.62 -9.65
C LEU A 133 15.79 -9.49 -9.42
N THR A 134 15.37 -9.51 -8.16
CA THR A 134 13.95 -9.51 -7.80
C THR A 134 13.27 -8.16 -8.09
N GLY A 135 13.90 -7.05 -7.74
CA GLY A 135 13.43 -5.71 -8.06
C GLY A 135 13.41 -5.44 -9.56
N GLY A 136 14.44 -5.87 -10.30
CA GLY A 136 14.52 -5.75 -11.75
C GLY A 136 13.42 -6.53 -12.47
N ILE A 137 13.14 -7.77 -12.05
CA ILE A 137 12.02 -8.57 -12.56
C ILE A 137 10.69 -7.89 -12.20
N GLY A 138 10.51 -7.46 -10.96
CA GLY A 138 9.31 -6.76 -10.52
C GLY A 138 9.00 -5.51 -11.35
N ILE A 139 9.99 -4.64 -11.57
CA ILE A 139 9.86 -3.45 -12.42
C ILE A 139 9.51 -3.83 -13.86
N SER A 140 10.22 -4.82 -14.42
CA SER A 140 9.98 -5.31 -15.78
C SER A 140 8.55 -5.81 -15.96
N LEU A 141 8.02 -6.52 -14.95
CA LEU A 141 6.63 -6.99 -14.94
C LEU A 141 5.62 -5.84 -14.82
N VAL A 142 5.85 -4.84 -13.96
CA VAL A 142 4.97 -3.63 -13.89
C VAL A 142 4.88 -2.96 -15.26
N LEU A 143 6.02 -2.75 -15.91
CA LEU A 143 6.09 -2.12 -17.22
C LEU A 143 5.42 -2.98 -18.30
N ALA A 144 5.67 -4.29 -18.30
CA ALA A 144 5.01 -5.23 -19.21
C ALA A 144 3.49 -5.22 -19.03
N GLY A 145 3.00 -5.19 -17.78
CA GLY A 145 1.57 -5.08 -17.47
C GLY A 145 0.95 -3.81 -18.04
N GLN A 146 1.64 -2.68 -17.94
CA GLN A 146 1.18 -1.39 -18.49
C GLN A 146 1.16 -1.35 -20.02
N LEU A 147 2.10 -2.04 -20.67
CA LEU A 147 2.15 -2.12 -22.13
C LEU A 147 1.07 -3.07 -22.68
N VAL A 148 0.82 -4.18 -21.99
CA VAL A 148 -0.09 -5.24 -22.45
C VAL A 148 -1.56 -4.91 -22.15
N TYR A 149 -1.86 -4.34 -20.97
CA TYR A 149 -3.21 -4.10 -20.50
C TYR A 149 -3.49 -2.60 -20.30
N LYS A 150 -4.57 -2.09 -20.91
CA LYS A 150 -4.95 -0.68 -20.77
C LYS A 150 -5.52 -0.37 -19.38
N GLN A 151 -6.37 -1.27 -18.87
CA GLN A 151 -6.92 -1.18 -17.51
C GLN A 151 -6.44 -2.37 -16.66
N PHE A 152 -6.50 -2.20 -15.34
CA PHE A 152 -6.11 -3.25 -14.38
C PHE A 152 -7.07 -4.45 -14.42
N ILE A 153 -8.37 -4.19 -14.56
CA ILE A 153 -9.42 -5.18 -14.79
C ILE A 153 -10.32 -4.66 -15.92
N GLU A 154 -10.45 -5.43 -17.00
CA GLU A 154 -11.44 -5.19 -18.06
C GLU A 154 -12.49 -6.29 -18.01
N PHE A 155 -13.74 -5.93 -17.71
CA PHE A 155 -14.85 -6.88 -17.73
C PHE A 155 -15.41 -7.01 -19.14
N GLY A 156 -15.40 -8.23 -19.69
CA GLY A 156 -16.04 -8.55 -20.97
C GLY A 156 -17.45 -9.12 -20.80
N ASN A 157 -18.17 -9.28 -21.92
CA ASN A 157 -19.54 -9.82 -21.94
C ASN A 157 -19.63 -11.30 -21.54
N LYS A 158 -18.53 -12.05 -21.72
CA LYS A 158 -18.42 -13.45 -21.30
C LYS A 158 -17.37 -13.58 -20.19
N PRO A 159 -17.49 -14.57 -19.30
CA PRO A 159 -16.51 -14.80 -18.26
C PRO A 159 -15.11 -15.02 -18.81
N GLN A 160 -14.96 -15.58 -20.03
CA GLN A 160 -13.67 -15.80 -20.71
C GLN A 160 -13.02 -14.52 -21.26
N ASP A 161 -13.80 -13.43 -21.37
CA ASP A 161 -13.32 -12.14 -21.89
C ASP A 161 -12.85 -11.20 -20.76
N ILE A 162 -12.93 -11.63 -19.50
CA ILE A 162 -12.37 -10.86 -18.37
C ILE A 162 -10.85 -10.86 -18.52
N ARG A 163 -10.27 -9.66 -18.65
CA ARG A 163 -8.83 -9.45 -18.70
C ARG A 163 -8.37 -8.86 -17.38
N PHE A 164 -7.35 -9.49 -16.82
CA PHE A 164 -6.76 -9.11 -15.54
C PHE A 164 -5.27 -8.90 -15.74
N ASP A 165 -4.73 -7.80 -15.24
CA ASP A 165 -3.30 -7.54 -15.30
C ASP A 165 -2.53 -8.38 -14.26
N SER A 166 -2.30 -9.64 -14.62
CA SER A 166 -1.51 -10.58 -13.83
C SER A 166 -0.05 -10.14 -13.65
N TYR A 167 0.52 -9.34 -14.56
CA TYR A 167 1.92 -8.92 -14.46
C TYR A 167 2.11 -7.97 -13.29
N THR A 168 1.24 -6.96 -13.16
CA THR A 168 1.28 -6.02 -12.03
C THR A 168 1.04 -6.73 -10.69
N VAL A 169 0.17 -7.75 -10.65
CA VAL A 169 -0.06 -8.50 -9.41
C VAL A 169 1.19 -9.28 -9.00
N ILE A 170 1.79 -10.00 -9.93
CA ILE A 170 2.99 -10.80 -9.63
C ILE A 170 4.19 -9.88 -9.35
N SER A 171 4.30 -8.70 -9.95
CA SER A 171 5.35 -7.74 -9.58
C SER A 171 5.28 -7.30 -8.12
N PHE A 172 4.08 -7.17 -7.54
CA PHE A 172 3.95 -6.88 -6.11
C PHE A 172 4.48 -8.02 -5.24
N LEU A 173 4.33 -9.28 -5.67
CA LEU A 173 4.94 -10.41 -4.97
C LEU A 173 6.47 -10.34 -5.00
N PHE A 174 7.06 -9.94 -6.14
CA PHE A 174 8.50 -9.71 -6.24
C PHE A 174 8.99 -8.60 -5.31
N PHE A 175 8.28 -7.47 -5.25
CA PHE A 175 8.65 -6.39 -4.31
C PHE A 175 8.44 -6.79 -2.85
N MET A 176 7.40 -7.55 -2.53
CA MET A 176 7.22 -8.09 -1.18
C MET A 176 8.31 -9.10 -0.82
N PHE A 177 8.77 -9.89 -1.79
CA PHE A 177 9.83 -10.85 -1.58
C PHE A 177 11.18 -10.18 -1.24
N MET A 178 11.42 -8.96 -1.75
CA MET A 178 12.62 -8.20 -1.41
C MET A 178 12.78 -7.92 0.10
N TYR A 179 11.69 -7.85 0.87
CA TYR A 179 11.76 -7.68 2.34
C TYR A 179 12.42 -8.87 3.07
N TYR A 180 12.58 -10.02 2.41
CA TYR A 180 13.29 -11.17 3.00
C TYR A 180 14.81 -11.03 2.92
N PHE A 181 15.32 -10.05 2.19
CA PHE A 181 16.76 -9.83 2.05
C PHE A 181 17.20 -8.69 2.98
N GLU A 182 17.65 -9.07 4.18
CA GLU A 182 18.24 -8.14 5.14
C GLU A 182 19.66 -7.73 4.70
N ASP A 183 19.95 -6.43 4.77
CA ASP A 183 21.29 -5.86 4.59
C ASP A 183 21.42 -4.61 5.47
N GLN A 184 22.65 -4.23 5.80
CA GLN A 184 22.96 -3.11 6.70
C GLN A 184 22.81 -1.73 6.03
N MET A 185 22.48 -1.68 4.75
CA MET A 185 22.41 -0.44 4.00
C MET A 185 21.01 0.18 4.10
N ILE A 186 20.93 1.42 4.57
CA ILE A 186 19.66 2.16 4.75
C ILE A 186 18.74 2.13 3.51
N TRP A 187 19.33 2.14 2.30
CA TRP A 187 18.55 2.15 1.06
C TRP A 187 17.93 0.79 0.70
N THR A 188 18.50 -0.33 1.16
CA THR A 188 17.98 -1.68 0.85
C THR A 188 16.68 -1.94 1.58
N GLU A 189 16.54 -1.43 2.81
CA GLU A 189 15.30 -1.54 3.59
C GLU A 189 14.17 -0.67 3.01
N ALA A 190 14.51 0.52 2.52
CA ALA A 190 13.52 1.44 1.94
C ALA A 190 13.10 1.10 0.50
N LEU A 191 13.95 0.40 -0.26
CA LEU A 191 13.72 0.10 -1.67
C LEU A 191 12.40 -0.65 -1.96
N PRO A 192 12.07 -1.78 -1.31
CA PRO A 192 10.81 -2.50 -1.58
C PRO A 192 9.58 -1.62 -1.34
N GLY A 193 9.59 -0.85 -0.24
CA GLY A 193 8.59 0.15 0.10
C GLY A 193 8.31 1.15 -1.00
N LEU A 194 9.39 1.74 -1.51
CA LEU A 194 9.35 2.72 -2.59
C LEU A 194 8.80 2.11 -3.88
N LEU A 195 9.25 0.91 -4.25
CA LEU A 195 8.79 0.23 -5.47
C LEU A 195 7.30 -0.09 -5.40
N ILE A 196 6.78 -0.54 -4.26
CA ILE A 196 5.35 -0.79 -4.06
C ILE A 196 4.55 0.52 -4.12
N SER A 197 5.00 1.55 -3.43
CA SER A 197 4.31 2.86 -3.42
C SER A 197 4.23 3.48 -4.82
N VAL A 198 5.35 3.51 -5.55
CA VAL A 198 5.42 4.06 -6.90
C VAL A 198 4.59 3.23 -7.87
N SER A 199 4.70 1.90 -7.81
CA SER A 199 3.93 1.02 -8.70
C SER A 199 2.42 1.19 -8.48
N LEU A 200 1.94 1.31 -7.23
CA LEU A 200 0.55 1.66 -6.92
C LEU A 200 0.14 2.98 -7.58
N TRP A 201 0.94 4.05 -7.43
CA TRP A 201 0.65 5.34 -8.07
C TRP A 201 0.59 5.26 -9.59
N MET A 202 1.44 4.45 -10.23
CA MET A 202 1.37 4.24 -11.68
C MET A 202 0.06 3.57 -12.11
N GLN A 203 -0.58 2.76 -11.26
CA GLN A 203 -1.88 2.15 -11.55
C GLN A 203 -3.06 3.11 -11.50
N ARG A 204 -2.88 4.35 -11.01
CA ARG A 204 -3.95 5.35 -10.84
C ARG A 204 -4.81 5.54 -12.09
N LYS A 205 -4.19 5.61 -13.28
CA LYS A 205 -4.88 5.86 -14.55
C LYS A 205 -5.54 4.60 -15.15
N ARG A 206 -5.22 3.43 -14.60
CA ARG A 206 -5.64 2.11 -15.12
C ARG A 206 -6.82 1.53 -14.35
N VAL A 207 -7.29 2.24 -13.34
CA VAL A 207 -8.42 1.87 -12.50
C VAL A 207 -9.55 2.89 -12.73
N PRO A 208 -10.85 2.50 -12.67
CA PRO A 208 -11.95 3.43 -12.86
C PRO A 208 -11.85 4.66 -11.94
N GLU A 209 -12.28 5.83 -12.41
CA GLU A 209 -12.08 7.12 -11.74
C GLU A 209 -12.56 7.11 -10.27
N LYS A 210 -13.69 6.46 -10.01
CA LYS A 210 -14.24 6.26 -8.65
C LYS A 210 -13.24 5.59 -7.69
N TYR A 211 -12.41 4.68 -8.17
CA TYR A 211 -11.44 3.93 -7.38
C TYR A 211 -10.01 4.48 -7.49
N SER A 212 -9.74 5.31 -8.50
CA SER A 212 -8.44 5.96 -8.72
C SER A 212 -7.94 6.72 -7.49
N VAL A 213 -8.85 7.35 -6.74
CA VAL A 213 -8.51 8.03 -5.49
C VAL A 213 -7.96 7.05 -4.44
N PHE A 214 -8.58 5.88 -4.26
CA PHE A 214 -8.11 4.89 -3.29
C PHE A 214 -6.73 4.35 -3.64
N VAL A 215 -6.42 4.16 -4.92
CA VAL A 215 -5.10 3.72 -5.38
C VAL A 215 -4.01 4.73 -5.01
N VAL A 216 -4.29 6.03 -5.18
CA VAL A 216 -3.36 7.10 -4.76
C VAL A 216 -3.17 7.09 -3.25
N LEU A 217 -4.25 6.93 -2.49
CA LEU A 217 -4.19 6.89 -1.03
C LEU A 217 -3.43 5.68 -0.52
N LEU A 218 -3.65 4.50 -1.09
CA LEU A 218 -2.90 3.29 -0.76
C LEU A 218 -1.41 3.48 -1.03
N GLY A 219 -1.04 4.02 -2.19
CA GLY A 219 0.36 4.33 -2.50
C GLY A 219 0.97 5.35 -1.53
N SER A 220 0.22 6.39 -1.16
CA SER A 220 0.66 7.42 -0.20
C SER A 220 0.80 6.90 1.22
N ILE A 221 -0.10 6.01 1.67
CA ILE A 221 0.00 5.36 2.98
C ILE A 221 1.20 4.42 2.98
N TYR A 222 1.38 3.63 1.92
CA TYR A 222 2.51 2.70 1.82
C TYR A 222 3.86 3.42 1.74
N LEU A 223 3.91 4.66 1.22
CA LEU A 223 5.11 5.51 1.24
C LEU A 223 5.62 5.81 2.65
N LEU A 224 4.78 5.64 3.68
CA LEU A 224 5.23 5.77 5.07
C LEU A 224 6.20 4.66 5.47
N GLU A 225 6.07 3.46 4.91
CA GLU A 225 6.96 2.34 5.22
C GLU A 225 8.42 2.68 4.88
N PRO A 226 8.80 3.02 3.63
CA PRO A 226 10.19 3.34 3.33
C PRO A 226 10.66 4.61 4.03
N TYR A 227 9.76 5.54 4.35
CA TYR A 227 10.10 6.69 5.18
C TYR A 227 10.53 6.26 6.58
N TYR A 228 9.78 5.36 7.23
CA TYR A 228 10.12 4.91 8.59
C TYR A 228 11.38 4.05 8.62
N SER A 229 11.61 3.20 7.61
CA SER A 229 12.85 2.40 7.51
C SER A 229 14.09 3.29 7.42
N VAL A 230 14.04 4.40 6.68
CA VAL A 230 15.14 5.38 6.66
C VAL A 230 15.29 6.09 8.02
N ILE A 231 14.19 6.48 8.64
CA ILE A 231 14.20 7.25 9.89
C ILE A 231 14.75 6.42 11.07
N THR A 232 14.49 5.11 11.11
CA THR A 232 14.99 4.24 12.18
C THR A 232 16.50 4.08 12.18
N ASP A 233 17.14 4.16 11.02
CA ASP A 233 18.59 4.02 10.88
C ASP A 233 19.35 5.35 11.03
N LEU A 234 18.63 6.47 10.89
CA LEU A 234 19.21 7.78 11.09
C LEU A 234 19.35 8.06 12.59
N ASN A 235 20.54 8.50 13.01
CA ASN A 235 20.79 9.00 14.36
C ASN A 235 20.12 10.36 14.59
N ILE A 236 18.80 10.35 14.76
CA ILE A 236 17.99 11.55 14.99
C ILE A 236 18.06 11.90 16.48
N PRO A 237 18.35 13.18 16.83
CA PRO A 237 18.31 13.62 18.21
C PRO A 237 16.96 13.31 18.86
N ALA A 238 16.96 12.88 20.13
CA ALA A 238 15.75 12.50 20.85
C ALA A 238 14.65 13.59 20.80
N LEU A 239 15.07 14.87 20.77
CA LEU A 239 14.19 16.04 20.65
C LEU A 239 13.29 16.04 19.39
N TRP A 240 13.75 15.44 18.29
CA TRP A 240 13.02 15.46 17.01
C TRP A 240 12.44 14.09 16.63
N ASN A 241 12.83 13.05 17.35
CA ASN A 241 12.50 11.69 17.00
C ASN A 241 10.98 11.47 16.95
N ARG A 242 10.25 12.00 17.94
CA ARG A 242 8.81 11.81 18.04
C ARG A 242 8.07 12.53 16.91
N GLU A 243 8.46 13.76 16.60
CA GLU A 243 7.88 14.58 15.52
C GLU A 243 8.10 13.92 14.17
N MET A 244 9.31 13.44 13.90
CA MET A 244 9.63 12.76 12.64
C MET A 244 8.84 11.47 12.47
N ILE A 245 8.45 10.81 13.56
CA ILE A 245 7.57 9.63 13.51
C ILE A 245 6.10 10.02 13.27
N VAL A 246 5.57 11.06 13.94
CA VAL A 246 4.11 11.32 13.92
C VAL A 246 3.64 12.29 12.84
N LEU A 247 4.47 13.24 12.39
CA LEU A 247 4.08 14.26 11.41
C LEU A 247 3.79 13.72 10.00
N PRO A 248 4.51 12.72 9.46
CA PRO A 248 4.17 12.11 8.16
C PRO A 248 2.75 11.56 8.12
N LEU A 249 2.26 11.01 9.23
CA LEU A 249 0.88 10.52 9.34
C LEU A 249 -0.13 11.67 9.20
N VAL A 250 0.17 12.85 9.75
CA VAL A 250 -0.65 14.05 9.58
C VAL A 250 -0.64 14.51 8.11
N ALA A 251 0.50 14.44 7.43
CA ALA A 251 0.61 14.77 6.01
C ALA A 251 -0.26 13.84 5.14
N VAL A 252 -0.22 12.52 5.40
CA VAL A 252 -1.09 11.54 4.72
C VAL A 252 -2.57 11.84 5.00
N LEU A 253 -2.93 12.21 6.22
CA LEU A 253 -4.29 12.57 6.57
C LEU A 253 -4.78 13.82 5.83
N ILE A 254 -3.92 14.85 5.70
CA ILE A 254 -4.21 16.05 4.90
C ILE A 254 -4.47 15.66 3.44
N LEU A 255 -3.65 14.77 2.87
CA LEU A 255 -3.84 14.27 1.51
C LEU A 255 -5.16 13.49 1.35
N ILE A 256 -5.49 12.59 2.29
CA ILE A 256 -6.75 11.85 2.33
C ILE A 256 -7.93 12.83 2.28
N ARG A 257 -7.89 13.86 3.12
CA ARG A 257 -8.95 14.86 3.19
C ARG A 257 -9.09 15.63 1.87
N ILE A 258 -7.99 16.13 1.31
CA ILE A 258 -8.02 16.89 0.05
C ILE A 258 -8.61 16.05 -1.08
N LYS A 259 -8.24 14.75 -1.14
CA LYS A 259 -8.65 13.86 -2.23
C LYS A 259 -10.06 13.27 -2.06
N LEU A 260 -10.54 13.06 -0.83
CA LEU A 260 -11.86 12.48 -0.55
C LEU A 260 -12.95 13.51 -0.22
N LYS A 261 -12.64 14.81 -0.36
CA LYS A 261 -13.58 15.90 -0.03
C LYS A 261 -14.94 15.67 -0.70
N GLY A 262 -15.99 15.55 0.11
CA GLY A 262 -17.38 15.41 -0.34
C GLY A 262 -17.87 13.97 -0.59
N LEU A 263 -17.00 13.01 -0.91
CA LEU A 263 -17.43 11.63 -1.26
C LEU A 263 -17.68 10.73 -0.04
N TYR A 264 -16.84 10.84 0.99
CA TYR A 264 -16.86 9.95 2.16
C TYR A 264 -16.72 10.71 3.48
N SER A 265 -17.25 11.93 3.55
CA SER A 265 -17.13 12.84 4.70
C SER A 265 -17.58 12.24 6.02
N ARG A 266 -18.54 11.31 5.99
CA ARG A 266 -19.02 10.58 7.18
C ARG A 266 -17.94 9.71 7.83
N PHE A 267 -17.01 9.15 7.05
CA PHE A 267 -15.92 8.29 7.54
C PHE A 267 -14.63 9.08 7.74
N THR A 268 -14.32 10.04 6.86
CA THR A 268 -13.06 10.80 6.93
C THR A 268 -13.01 11.71 8.16
N LYS A 269 -14.13 12.32 8.58
CA LYS A 269 -14.17 13.22 9.73
C LYS A 269 -13.85 12.54 11.06
N PRO A 270 -14.52 11.43 11.48
CA PRO A 270 -14.16 10.75 12.72
C PRO A 270 -12.75 10.14 12.68
N PHE A 271 -12.32 9.62 11.52
CA PHE A 271 -10.95 9.14 11.34
C PHE A 271 -9.92 10.25 11.53
N GLU A 272 -10.19 11.44 10.99
CA GLU A 272 -9.33 12.60 11.15
C GLU A 272 -9.20 13.02 12.63
N TRP A 273 -10.31 13.07 13.35
CA TRP A 273 -10.31 13.35 14.79
C TRP A 273 -9.50 12.31 15.58
N ALA A 274 -9.66 11.03 15.25
CA ALA A 274 -8.96 9.95 15.94
C ALA A 274 -7.44 10.04 15.74
N VAL A 275 -6.99 10.20 14.49
CA VAL A 275 -5.55 10.27 14.17
C VAL A 275 -4.92 11.53 14.76
N LEU A 276 -5.53 12.70 14.59
CA LEU A 276 -4.99 13.94 15.17
C LEU A 276 -5.00 13.92 16.69
N GLY A 277 -6.03 13.34 17.30
CA GLY A 277 -6.09 13.14 18.75
C GLY A 277 -4.98 12.22 19.24
N ALA A 278 -4.75 11.11 18.56
CA ALA A 278 -3.65 10.20 18.87
C ALA A 278 -2.28 10.89 18.72
N VAL A 279 -2.04 11.60 17.62
CA VAL A 279 -0.79 12.36 17.40
C VAL A 279 -0.60 13.41 18.50
N ALA A 280 -1.63 14.16 18.86
CA ALA A 280 -1.58 15.14 19.93
C ALA A 280 -1.20 14.50 21.28
N ILE A 281 -1.82 13.38 21.64
CA ILE A 281 -1.50 12.65 22.88
C ILE A 281 -0.05 12.16 22.87
N LEU A 282 0.42 11.60 21.75
CA LEU A 282 1.79 11.09 21.62
C LEU A 282 2.84 12.19 21.77
N LEU A 283 2.57 13.40 21.25
CA LEU A 283 3.43 14.58 21.40
C LEU A 283 3.39 15.14 22.83
N ILE A 284 2.21 15.19 23.46
CA ILE A 284 2.08 15.64 24.85
C ILE A 284 2.84 14.71 25.80
N GLN A 285 2.71 13.39 25.61
CA GLN A 285 3.42 12.40 26.42
C GLN A 285 4.94 12.59 26.34
N ASP A 286 5.44 12.87 25.14
CA ASP A 286 6.87 13.05 24.90
C ASP A 286 7.39 14.34 25.54
N GLY A 287 6.68 15.46 25.33
CA GLY A 287 7.02 16.73 25.96
C GLY A 287 6.97 16.69 27.50
N LEU A 288 6.06 15.89 28.07
CA LEU A 288 6.01 15.64 29.51
C LEU A 288 7.18 14.80 30.03
N ALA A 289 7.63 13.81 29.25
CA ALA A 289 8.73 12.93 29.64
C ALA A 289 10.07 13.66 29.60
N SER A 290 10.30 14.46 28.56
CA SER A 290 11.54 15.21 28.35
C SER A 290 11.65 16.43 29.27
N SER A 291 10.52 17.06 29.63
CA SER A 291 10.46 18.24 30.52
C SER A 291 11.32 19.42 30.06
N THR A 292 11.71 19.48 28.78
CA THR A 292 12.53 20.58 28.25
C THR A 292 11.67 21.72 27.73
N ILE A 293 12.24 22.93 27.75
CA ILE A 293 11.63 24.13 27.16
C ILE A 293 11.46 23.96 25.63
N TYR A 294 12.35 23.20 24.99
CA TYR A 294 12.34 23.01 23.54
C TYR A 294 11.11 22.23 23.07
N ASP A 295 10.75 21.14 23.75
CA ASP A 295 9.52 20.37 23.41
C ASP A 295 8.26 21.23 23.60
N ALA A 296 8.26 22.04 24.66
CA ALA A 296 7.21 23.00 24.96
C ALA A 296 7.02 24.02 23.82
N ILE A 297 8.12 24.51 23.22
CA ILE A 297 8.08 25.43 22.08
C ILE A 297 7.63 24.71 20.80
N ILE A 298 8.15 23.51 20.53
CA ILE A 298 7.78 22.72 19.34
C ILE A 298 6.28 22.37 19.37
N LEU A 299 5.80 21.84 20.49
CA LEU A 299 4.38 21.53 20.69
C LEU A 299 3.51 22.79 20.67
N GLY A 300 3.99 23.90 21.23
CA GLY A 300 3.32 25.20 21.16
C GLY A 300 3.19 25.75 19.75
N THR A 301 4.25 25.67 18.94
CA THR A 301 4.25 26.12 17.54
C THR A 301 3.38 25.23 16.66
N LEU A 302 3.47 23.91 16.79
CA LEU A 302 2.63 22.95 16.06
C LEU A 302 1.13 23.14 16.38
N SER A 303 0.79 23.31 17.66
CA SER A 303 -0.60 23.54 18.09
C SER A 303 -1.13 24.90 17.62
N LEU A 304 -0.30 25.95 17.62
CA LEU A 304 -0.66 27.25 17.06
C LEU A 304 -0.91 27.18 15.55
N ILE A 305 -0.02 26.52 14.80
CA ILE A 305 -0.19 26.30 13.36
C ILE A 305 -1.48 25.53 13.09
N SER A 306 -1.74 24.46 13.84
CA SER A 306 -2.97 23.67 13.73
C SER A 306 -4.22 24.49 14.02
N LEU A 307 -4.21 25.33 15.06
CA LEU A 307 -5.30 26.23 15.41
C LEU A 307 -5.57 27.24 14.28
N LEU A 308 -4.53 27.90 13.79
CA LEU A 308 -4.63 28.89 12.70
C LEU A 308 -5.12 28.23 11.41
N ALA A 309 -4.56 27.08 11.04
CA ALA A 309 -5.00 26.31 9.89
C ALA A 309 -6.47 25.90 10.03
N GLY A 310 -6.89 25.44 11.21
CA GLY A 310 -8.28 25.11 11.52
C GLY A 310 -9.23 26.29 11.37
N MET A 311 -8.80 27.48 11.79
CA MET A 311 -9.58 28.71 11.66
C MET A 311 -9.69 29.18 10.20
N PHE A 312 -8.58 29.21 9.45
CA PHE A 312 -8.56 29.66 8.06
C PHE A 312 -9.28 28.70 7.11
N LEU A 313 -9.07 27.39 7.30
CA LEU A 313 -9.67 26.35 6.47
C LEU A 313 -11.06 25.92 6.97
N GLN A 314 -11.54 26.49 8.09
CA GLN A 314 -12.83 26.20 8.73
C GLN A 314 -13.01 24.71 9.08
N ILE A 315 -11.99 24.16 9.72
CA ILE A 315 -11.85 22.75 10.09
C ILE A 315 -11.95 22.60 11.60
N LYS A 316 -12.97 21.88 12.08
CA LYS A 316 -13.20 21.72 13.53
C LYS A 316 -12.06 20.94 14.21
N SER A 317 -11.65 19.82 13.63
CA SER A 317 -10.61 18.93 14.19
C SER A 317 -9.32 19.70 14.51
N TYR A 318 -8.73 20.37 13.52
CA TYR A 318 -7.51 21.17 13.71
C TYR A 318 -7.70 22.30 14.72
N PHE A 319 -8.82 23.03 14.66
CA PHE A 319 -9.09 24.13 15.59
C PHE A 319 -9.20 23.65 17.04
N PHE A 320 -10.01 22.63 17.31
CA PHE A 320 -10.25 22.15 18.68
C PHE A 320 -9.05 21.39 19.24
N ILE A 321 -8.40 20.54 18.44
CA ILE A 321 -7.21 19.81 18.89
C ILE A 321 -6.06 20.79 19.10
N GLY A 322 -5.82 21.72 18.16
CA GLY A 322 -4.81 22.77 18.32
C GLY A 322 -5.05 23.63 19.55
N SER A 323 -6.29 24.10 19.77
CA SER A 323 -6.65 24.87 20.97
C SER A 323 -6.46 24.07 22.26
N GLY A 324 -6.90 22.81 22.28
CA GLY A 324 -6.77 21.94 23.44
C GLY A 324 -5.31 21.66 23.81
N VAL A 325 -4.49 21.32 22.81
CA VAL A 325 -3.06 21.08 22.99
C VAL A 325 -2.34 22.35 23.43
N LEU A 326 -2.64 23.51 22.85
CA LEU A 326 -2.03 24.78 23.21
C LEU A 326 -2.38 25.18 24.66
N LEU A 327 -3.66 25.07 25.04
CA LEU A 327 -4.10 25.35 26.40
C LEU A 327 -3.45 24.41 27.41
N LEU A 328 -3.38 23.11 27.08
CA LEU A 328 -2.72 22.12 27.93
C LEU A 328 -1.23 22.43 28.06
N ASN A 329 -0.55 22.80 26.96
CA ASN A 329 0.85 23.18 26.96
C ASN A 329 1.13 24.36 27.92
N VAL A 330 0.32 25.43 27.81
CA VAL A 330 0.42 26.59 28.71
C VAL A 330 0.15 26.18 30.16
N PHE A 331 -0.87 25.36 30.40
CA PHE A 331 -1.21 24.89 31.75
C PHE A 331 -0.07 24.06 32.38
N LEU A 332 0.52 23.14 31.61
CA LEU A 332 1.62 22.31 32.05
C LEU A 332 2.89 23.12 32.33
N GLN A 333 3.24 24.06 31.46
CA GLN A 333 4.39 24.95 31.66
C GLN A 333 4.20 25.88 32.85
N THR A 334 2.95 26.28 33.14
CA THR A 334 2.65 27.16 34.28
C THR A 334 2.43 26.42 35.59
N ARG A 335 2.50 25.08 35.61
CA ARG A 335 2.33 24.24 36.81
C ARG A 335 3.14 24.73 38.03
N PRO A 336 4.43 25.13 37.91
CA PRO A 336 5.19 25.65 39.05
C PRO A 336 4.58 26.93 39.65
N TYR A 337 3.92 27.77 38.84
CA TYR A 337 3.30 29.00 39.32
C TYR A 337 2.00 28.75 40.06
N TRP A 338 1.18 27.79 39.61
CA TRP A 338 -0.05 27.42 40.30
C TRP A 338 0.24 26.96 41.73
N GLY A 339 1.23 26.08 41.92
CA GLY A 339 1.62 25.60 43.26
C GLY A 339 2.04 26.70 44.25
N ASN A 340 2.43 27.88 43.75
CA ASN A 340 2.88 29.01 44.56
C ASN A 340 1.79 30.07 44.82
N ILE A 341 0.57 29.91 44.27
CA ILE A 341 -0.54 30.83 44.53
C ILE A 341 -1.06 30.59 45.96
N PRO A 342 -1.25 31.65 46.77
CA PRO A 342 -1.89 31.51 48.06
C PRO A 342 -3.29 30.87 47.95
N TRP A 343 -3.67 30.03 48.92
CA TRP A 343 -4.97 29.34 48.92
C TRP A 343 -6.18 30.27 48.73
N TRP A 344 -6.12 31.50 49.24
CA TRP A 344 -7.17 32.51 49.05
C TRP A 344 -7.31 32.98 47.59
N GLY A 345 -6.24 32.92 46.79
CA GLY A 345 -6.27 33.23 45.37
C GLY A 345 -7.14 32.24 44.59
N TYR A 346 -7.10 30.96 44.96
CA TYR A 346 -7.98 29.93 44.40
C TYR A 346 -9.45 30.19 44.75
N LEU A 347 -9.74 30.56 45.99
CA LEU A 347 -11.10 30.89 46.43
C LEU A 347 -11.63 32.15 45.75
N LEU A 348 -10.79 33.16 45.54
CA LEU A 348 -11.18 34.35 44.78
C LEU A 348 -11.50 34.00 43.33
N ILE A 349 -10.66 33.22 42.65
CA ILE A 349 -10.93 32.81 41.25
C ILE A 349 -12.23 32.00 41.17
N ALA A 350 -12.41 31.01 42.04
CA ALA A 350 -13.62 30.20 42.09
C ALA A 350 -14.87 31.04 42.42
N GLY A 351 -14.76 31.95 43.39
CA GLY A 351 -15.81 32.89 43.75
C GLY A 351 -16.19 33.81 42.59
N LEU A 352 -15.20 34.36 41.87
CA LEU A 352 -15.43 35.23 40.72
C LEU A 352 -16.10 34.48 39.57
N ILE A 353 -15.71 33.24 39.31
CA ILE A 353 -16.36 32.38 38.31
C ILE A 353 -17.81 32.11 38.71
N LEU A 354 -18.07 31.72 39.97
CA LEU A 354 -19.42 31.43 40.46
C LEU A 354 -20.32 32.67 40.40
N ILE A 355 -19.81 33.84 40.82
CA ILE A 355 -20.53 35.10 40.74
C ILE A 355 -20.82 35.46 39.28
N THR A 356 -19.84 35.30 38.39
CA THR A 356 -20.02 35.60 36.96
C THR A 356 -21.04 34.66 36.32
N VAL A 357 -21.01 33.36 36.62
CA VAL A 357 -21.98 32.37 36.13
C VAL A 357 -23.37 32.63 36.71
N ALA A 358 -23.48 32.92 38.00
CA ALA A 358 -24.76 33.24 38.65
C ALA A 358 -25.36 34.53 38.09
N SER A 359 -24.55 35.58 37.99
CA SER A 359 -24.93 36.87 37.41
C SER A 359 -25.38 36.74 35.96
N THR A 360 -24.63 36.00 35.12
CA THR A 360 -25.02 35.76 33.73
C THR A 360 -26.27 34.90 33.60
N ASN A 361 -26.46 33.91 34.47
CA ASN A 361 -27.66 33.07 34.50
C ASN A 361 -28.89 33.87 34.92
N GLU A 362 -28.77 34.69 35.96
CA GLU A 362 -29.85 35.56 36.44
C GLU A 362 -30.20 36.65 35.43
N TRP A 363 -29.20 37.27 34.81
CA TRP A 363 -29.41 38.23 33.73
C TRP A 363 -30.12 37.58 32.53
N ASN A 364 -29.79 36.33 32.20
CA ASN A 364 -30.45 35.58 31.13
C ASN A 364 -31.90 35.22 31.51
N LYS A 365 -32.19 34.84 32.76
CA LYS A 365 -33.55 34.58 33.26
C LYS A 365 -34.43 35.83 33.20
N GLN A 366 -33.91 36.98 33.60
CA GLN A 366 -34.64 38.25 33.59
C GLN A 366 -34.97 38.72 32.15
N LYS A 367 -34.10 38.44 31.17
CA LYS A 367 -34.34 38.81 29.76
C LYS A 367 -35.28 37.84 29.03
N ILE A 368 -35.19 36.54 29.30
CA ILE A 368 -36.10 35.53 28.72
C ILE A 368 -37.55 35.76 29.18
N GLN A 369 -37.76 36.14 30.45
CA GLN A 369 -39.10 36.49 30.98
C GLN A 369 -39.72 37.74 30.32
N LYS A 370 -38.90 38.60 29.71
CA LYS A 370 -39.34 39.80 28.98
C LYS A 370 -39.54 39.56 27.48
N GLY A 371 -39.35 38.33 26.99
CA GLY A 371 -39.52 37.98 25.57
C GLY A 371 -38.39 38.47 24.65
N GLU A 372 -37.29 38.99 25.21
CA GLU A 372 -36.16 39.50 24.44
C GLU A 372 -35.08 38.44 24.25
N THR A 373 -34.50 38.35 23.05
CA THR A 373 -33.34 37.48 22.82
C THR A 373 -32.10 38.07 23.49
N THR A 374 -31.55 37.38 24.49
CA THR A 374 -30.34 37.83 25.21
C THR A 374 -29.14 37.88 24.25
N PHE A 375 -28.26 38.88 24.39
CA PHE A 375 -27.01 38.98 23.62
C PHE A 375 -26.19 37.66 23.66
N LEU A 376 -26.16 36.97 24.80
CA LEU A 376 -25.52 35.65 24.94
C LEU A 376 -26.23 34.55 24.14
N MET A 377 -27.56 34.54 24.04
CA MET A 377 -28.29 33.61 23.19
C MET A 377 -28.07 33.94 21.72
N ALA A 378 -28.10 35.22 21.33
CA ALA A 378 -27.81 35.66 19.96
C ALA A 378 -26.35 35.34 19.55
N LEU A 379 -25.38 35.53 20.46
CA LEU A 379 -23.97 35.22 20.24
C LEU A 379 -23.75 33.70 20.22
N LYS A 380 -24.34 32.94 21.15
CA LYS A 380 -24.33 31.47 21.15
C LYS A 380 -24.93 30.92 19.86
N ASP A 381 -26.06 31.45 19.41
CA ASP A 381 -26.71 31.03 18.17
C ASP A 381 -25.90 31.44 16.94
N LYS A 382 -25.30 32.63 16.94
CA LYS A 382 -24.43 33.09 15.84
C LYS A 382 -23.17 32.22 15.76
N VAL A 383 -22.54 31.92 16.90
CA VAL A 383 -21.36 31.06 17.00
C VAL A 383 -21.70 29.62 16.66
N THR A 384 -22.75 29.03 17.22
CA THR A 384 -23.17 27.66 16.87
C THR A 384 -23.63 27.55 15.42
N LYS A 385 -24.34 28.53 14.86
CA LYS A 385 -24.67 28.55 13.42
C LYS A 385 -23.41 28.67 12.55
N LYS A 386 -22.43 29.48 12.95
CA LYS A 386 -21.16 29.63 12.21
C LYS A 386 -20.29 28.38 12.32
N LEU A 387 -20.19 27.77 13.51
CA LEU A 387 -19.49 26.51 13.73
C LEU A 387 -20.21 25.32 13.08
N LYS A 388 -21.55 25.30 12.99
CA LYS A 388 -22.28 24.26 12.25
C LYS A 388 -21.96 24.29 10.75
N LYS A 389 -21.58 25.46 10.20
CA LYS A 389 -21.13 25.60 8.80
C LYS A 389 -19.68 25.13 8.58
N TRP A 390 -18.90 24.96 9.64
CA TRP A 390 -17.52 24.45 9.54
C TRP A 390 -17.54 22.94 9.39
N ASP A 391 -16.57 22.42 8.63
CA ASP A 391 -16.47 21.00 8.31
C ASP A 391 -16.02 20.16 9.51
#